data_AF-A0A6J5EU27-F1
#
_entry.id   AF-A0A6J5EU27-F1
#
_cell.length_a   1.000
_cell.length_b   1.000
_cell.length_c   1.000
_cell.angle_alpha   90.00
_cell.angle_beta   90.00
_cell.angle_gamma   90.00
#
_symmetry.space_group_name_H-M   'P 1'
#
loop_
_entity.id
_entity.type
_entity.pdbx_description
1 polymer ?
#
loop_
_entity_poly.entity_id
_entity_poly.type
_entity_poly.pdbx_seq_one_letter_code
_entity_poly.pdbx_strand_id
1 'polypeptide(L)'
;MTPTDSGRKTILLVSEDDEKEALFIGHVELLDDAVKDDFPEALQFSGAKITRKSYADRARDALNPSLAAAIRPVLIILDAQVREYRDQGPQLDDKPAIDFLLWLDTTLPDVPVLVVAPEPGEVIQRRVLGRRNTSLLCIGERKASGQGDVMAFAEALAGLALSGATKRRRYTIDVGLNSARYRVFNDRYQVISSSEIAYNDDSAIDEILEGIEQQRAPFDVRANQSLLRSWGKHLFNLLIKDTVGTHLVERLRMMPVAAEEPRTEVDLRFEIDLRVPEREKLFNLPLELVNYNRSFLCSRVPTARNIRFTLTGDLSTDKTVRPLADSCQVLFVKSKVSKTNVVKDEAGNRIRGMEFSKLENVDRELDTLTHYMTPEGKRRVQALTVIGDENPPLSGLALRDRLRDTIVEGEFDVVHFAGHSMNTGAHGGTYLILPGAPGEALAVKMASVARWLSEGGCHLMVLSSCEGASAVTAMETMKGGIGAVVGFRWNVDDDLCAEYFARFYRSYFWHGCTISESFRDACDEAVSTVDLMPTWASAVAVLKD
;
A
#
# COMPACT_ATOMS: atom_id res chain seq x y z
N MET A 1 -30.83 -0.99 -49.99
CA MET A 1 -29.52 -0.50 -49.53
C MET A 1 -29.51 -0.61 -48.03
N THR A 2 -28.74 -1.57 -47.51
CA THR A 2 -28.55 -1.82 -46.08
C THR A 2 -27.82 -0.62 -45.44
N PRO A 3 -28.13 -0.29 -44.17
CA PRO A 3 -27.41 0.76 -43.47
C PRO A 3 -25.95 0.32 -43.31
N THR A 4 -25.05 1.19 -43.76
CA THR A 4 -23.61 1.08 -43.57
C THR A 4 -23.26 0.98 -42.09
N ASP A 5 -22.45 -0.02 -41.75
CA ASP A 5 -22.00 -0.48 -40.42
C ASP A 5 -21.05 0.53 -39.74
N SER A 6 -21.45 1.79 -39.63
CA SER A 6 -20.69 2.83 -38.96
C SER A 6 -20.84 2.70 -37.44
N GLY A 7 -19.85 2.08 -36.78
CA GLY A 7 -19.56 2.34 -35.37
C GLY A 7 -19.79 1.20 -34.36
N ARG A 8 -19.99 -0.05 -34.78
CA ARG A 8 -20.05 -1.17 -33.81
C ARG A 8 -18.68 -1.43 -33.19
N LYS A 9 -18.58 -1.24 -31.87
CA LYS A 9 -17.42 -1.66 -31.07
C LYS A 9 -17.14 -3.14 -31.31
N THR A 10 -15.90 -3.50 -31.53
CA THR A 10 -15.49 -4.89 -31.78
C THR A 10 -14.52 -5.35 -30.70
N ILE A 11 -14.75 -6.52 -30.11
CA ILE A 11 -13.79 -7.21 -29.26
C ILE A 11 -13.19 -8.35 -30.09
N LEU A 12 -11.87 -8.44 -30.13
CA LEU A 12 -11.19 -9.56 -30.78
C LEU A 12 -10.91 -10.65 -29.74
N LEU A 13 -11.47 -11.84 -29.92
CA LEU A 13 -11.11 -13.03 -29.14
C LEU A 13 -10.06 -13.85 -29.90
N VAL A 14 -8.93 -14.13 -29.28
CA VAL A 14 -7.84 -14.93 -29.82
C VAL A 14 -7.76 -16.23 -29.02
N SER A 15 -8.42 -17.28 -29.50
CA SER A 15 -8.53 -18.58 -28.81
C SER A 15 -8.99 -19.68 -29.78
N GLU A 16 -8.44 -20.88 -29.63
CA GLU A 16 -8.89 -22.10 -30.33
C GLU A 16 -10.12 -22.76 -29.68
N ASP A 17 -10.58 -22.26 -28.54
CA ASP A 17 -11.65 -22.87 -27.75
C ASP A 17 -13.03 -22.25 -28.08
N ASP A 18 -13.93 -23.07 -28.61
CA ASP A 18 -15.31 -22.66 -28.94
C ASP A 18 -16.13 -22.36 -27.67
N GLU A 19 -15.84 -23.01 -26.55
CA GLU A 19 -16.55 -22.78 -25.28
C GLU A 19 -16.20 -21.41 -24.70
N LYS A 20 -14.93 -20.97 -24.85
CA LYS A 20 -14.51 -19.61 -24.46
C LYS A 20 -15.21 -18.52 -25.28
N GLU A 21 -15.50 -18.78 -26.56
CA GLU A 21 -16.26 -17.84 -27.38
C GLU A 21 -17.67 -17.63 -26.84
N ALA A 22 -18.40 -18.73 -26.61
CA ALA A 22 -19.75 -18.67 -26.04
C ALA A 22 -19.75 -18.02 -24.65
N LEU A 23 -18.75 -18.34 -23.82
CA LEU A 23 -18.57 -17.78 -22.48
C LEU A 23 -18.44 -16.25 -22.51
N PHE A 24 -17.48 -15.73 -23.28
CA PHE A 24 -17.24 -14.28 -23.31
C PHE A 24 -18.34 -13.51 -24.01
N ILE A 25 -19.06 -14.12 -24.98
CA ILE A 25 -20.28 -13.52 -25.54
C ILE A 25 -21.30 -13.32 -24.42
N GLY A 26 -21.58 -14.36 -23.63
CA GLY A 26 -22.50 -14.27 -22.50
C GLY A 26 -22.05 -13.25 -21.45
N HIS A 27 -20.76 -13.19 -21.12
CA HIS A 27 -20.23 -12.20 -20.18
C HIS A 27 -20.41 -10.76 -20.67
N VAL A 28 -20.15 -10.49 -21.95
CA VAL A 28 -20.33 -9.13 -22.53
C VAL A 28 -21.80 -8.73 -22.57
N GLU A 29 -22.71 -9.67 -22.86
CA GLU A 29 -24.16 -9.43 -22.85
C GLU A 29 -24.68 -9.08 -21.45
N LEU A 30 -24.07 -9.63 -20.39
CA LEU A 30 -24.47 -9.41 -19.00
C LEU A 30 -23.83 -8.17 -18.35
N LEU A 31 -22.94 -7.45 -19.03
CA LEU A 31 -22.25 -6.28 -18.45
C LEU A 31 -23.20 -5.13 -18.06
N ASP A 32 -24.27 -4.89 -18.81
CA ASP A 32 -25.15 -3.74 -18.53
C ASP A 32 -26.06 -3.98 -17.32
N ASP A 33 -26.52 -5.22 -17.12
CA ASP A 33 -27.53 -5.54 -16.11
C ASP A 33 -26.93 -5.99 -14.77
N ALA A 34 -25.82 -6.74 -14.79
CA ALA A 34 -25.29 -7.41 -13.61
C ALA A 34 -24.24 -6.60 -12.82
N VAL A 35 -23.57 -5.64 -13.46
CA VAL A 35 -22.32 -5.07 -12.91
C VAL A 35 -22.24 -3.53 -12.95
N LYS A 36 -23.27 -2.84 -13.44
CA LYS A 36 -23.25 -1.38 -13.63
C LYS A 36 -22.99 -0.56 -12.36
N ASP A 37 -23.45 -1.05 -11.21
CA ASP A 37 -23.35 -0.33 -9.94
C ASP A 37 -21.97 -0.55 -9.28
N ASP A 38 -21.39 -1.75 -9.48
CA ASP A 38 -20.09 -2.12 -8.91
C ASP A 38 -18.90 -1.73 -9.81
N PHE A 39 -19.08 -1.81 -11.13
CA PHE A 39 -18.04 -1.65 -12.16
C PHE A 39 -18.49 -0.74 -13.33
N PRO A 40 -18.87 0.52 -13.07
CA PRO A 40 -19.40 1.42 -14.10
C PRO A 40 -18.41 1.66 -15.25
N GLU A 41 -17.10 1.60 -15.00
CA GLU A 41 -16.05 1.77 -16.00
C GLU A 41 -16.02 0.63 -17.03
N ALA A 42 -16.46 -0.57 -16.67
CA ALA A 42 -16.52 -1.72 -17.59
C ALA A 42 -17.56 -1.54 -18.70
N LEU A 43 -18.58 -0.70 -18.48
CA LEU A 43 -19.67 -0.44 -19.44
C LEU A 43 -19.18 0.14 -20.76
N GLN A 44 -17.97 0.70 -20.83
CA GLN A 44 -17.42 1.12 -22.12
C GLN A 44 -17.24 -0.03 -23.13
N PHE A 45 -17.18 -1.28 -22.65
CA PHE A 45 -17.06 -2.48 -23.48
C PHE A 45 -18.42 -3.13 -23.79
N SER A 46 -19.51 -2.65 -23.20
CA SER A 46 -20.84 -3.24 -23.43
C SER A 46 -21.34 -3.02 -24.85
N GLY A 47 -22.18 -3.95 -25.32
CA GLY A 47 -22.72 -3.99 -26.68
C GLY A 47 -21.67 -4.24 -27.78
N ALA A 48 -20.43 -4.56 -27.42
CA ALA A 48 -19.39 -4.84 -28.40
C ALA A 48 -19.55 -6.25 -29.01
N LYS A 49 -19.36 -6.34 -30.33
CA LYS A 49 -19.41 -7.62 -31.04
C LYS A 49 -18.09 -8.37 -30.85
N ILE A 50 -18.15 -9.61 -30.35
CA ILE A 50 -16.99 -10.49 -30.34
C ILE A 50 -16.74 -11.05 -31.75
N THR A 51 -15.50 -10.94 -32.21
CA THR A 51 -15.00 -11.59 -33.42
C THR A 51 -13.84 -12.48 -33.03
N ARG A 52 -13.88 -13.76 -33.39
CA ARG A 52 -12.84 -14.71 -33.01
C ARG A 52 -11.81 -14.95 -34.11
N LYS A 53 -10.57 -15.20 -33.68
CA LYS A 53 -9.48 -15.78 -34.48
C LYS A 53 -8.84 -16.92 -33.70
N SER A 54 -8.81 -18.11 -34.29
CA SER A 54 -8.33 -19.31 -33.59
C SER A 54 -6.83 -19.27 -33.32
N TYR A 55 -6.03 -18.62 -34.17
CA TYR A 55 -4.58 -18.66 -34.08
C TYR A 55 -3.96 -17.28 -33.97
N ALA A 56 -2.81 -17.19 -33.29
CA ALA A 56 -2.10 -15.94 -33.05
C ALA A 56 -1.67 -15.25 -34.36
N ASP A 57 -1.15 -16.00 -35.34
CA ASP A 57 -0.73 -15.48 -36.65
C ASP A 57 -1.92 -14.95 -37.46
N ARG A 58 -3.06 -15.65 -37.43
CA ARG A 58 -4.31 -15.18 -38.04
C ARG A 58 -4.86 -13.93 -37.37
N ALA A 59 -4.67 -13.78 -36.06
CA ALA A 59 -5.00 -12.57 -35.34
C ALA A 59 -4.10 -11.40 -35.77
N ARG A 60 -2.78 -11.61 -35.92
CA ARG A 60 -1.83 -10.59 -36.44
C ARG A 60 -2.27 -10.10 -37.83
N ASP A 61 -2.59 -11.02 -38.74
CA ASP A 61 -3.06 -10.69 -40.09
C ASP A 61 -4.35 -9.84 -40.05
N ALA A 62 -5.31 -10.24 -39.20
CA ALA A 62 -6.58 -9.53 -39.08
C ALA A 62 -6.44 -8.13 -38.45
N LEU A 63 -5.40 -7.90 -37.66
CA LEU A 63 -5.12 -6.62 -36.99
C LEU A 63 -4.19 -5.71 -37.78
N ASN A 64 -3.58 -6.18 -38.88
CA ASN A 64 -2.56 -5.44 -39.60
C ASN A 64 -3.08 -4.06 -40.05
N PRO A 65 -2.53 -2.95 -39.51
CA PRO A 65 -3.06 -1.62 -39.74
C PRO A 65 -3.00 -1.20 -41.22
N SER A 66 -2.11 -1.82 -42.01
CA SER A 66 -1.93 -1.55 -43.44
C SER A 66 -3.04 -2.13 -44.32
N LEU A 67 -3.87 -3.03 -43.81
CA LEU A 67 -4.97 -3.63 -44.56
C LEU A 67 -6.26 -2.83 -44.35
N ALA A 68 -6.95 -2.49 -45.44
CA ALA A 68 -8.22 -1.77 -45.39
C ALA A 68 -9.33 -2.56 -44.65
N ALA A 69 -9.25 -3.89 -44.67
CA ALA A 69 -10.20 -4.79 -44.00
C ALA A 69 -9.80 -5.16 -42.56
N ALA A 70 -8.80 -4.49 -41.99
CA ALA A 70 -8.29 -4.84 -40.68
C ALA A 70 -9.28 -4.49 -39.56
N ILE A 71 -9.36 -5.39 -38.59
CA ILE A 71 -10.16 -5.23 -37.39
C ILE A 71 -9.53 -4.12 -36.54
N ARG A 72 -10.37 -3.25 -35.99
CA ARG A 72 -9.99 -2.20 -35.04
C ARG A 72 -10.68 -2.47 -33.70
N PRO A 73 -10.13 -3.38 -32.89
CA PRO A 73 -10.80 -3.78 -31.66
C PRO A 73 -10.70 -2.69 -30.59
N VAL A 74 -11.74 -2.59 -29.77
CA VAL A 74 -11.69 -1.80 -28.51
C VAL A 74 -11.05 -2.58 -27.38
N LEU A 75 -10.97 -3.91 -27.50
CA LEU A 75 -10.33 -4.84 -26.56
C LEU A 75 -9.88 -6.10 -27.32
N ILE A 76 -8.74 -6.64 -26.92
CA ILE A 76 -8.31 -7.99 -27.33
C ILE A 76 -8.41 -8.91 -26.12
N ILE A 77 -9.15 -10.01 -26.23
CA ILE A 77 -9.13 -11.12 -25.27
C ILE A 77 -8.19 -12.18 -25.84
N LEU A 78 -7.09 -12.44 -25.15
CA LEU A 78 -6.05 -13.36 -25.58
C LEU A 78 -6.02 -14.58 -24.65
N ASP A 79 -6.27 -15.75 -25.22
CA ASP A 79 -6.02 -17.02 -24.55
C ASP A 79 -4.52 -17.26 -24.41
N ALA A 80 -4.02 -17.44 -23.20
CA ALA A 80 -2.60 -17.68 -22.94
C ALA A 80 -2.10 -18.97 -23.64
N GLN A 81 -2.99 -19.92 -23.89
CA GLN A 81 -2.68 -21.21 -24.51
C GLN A 81 -2.91 -21.24 -26.03
N VAL A 82 -3.08 -20.07 -26.69
CA VAL A 82 -3.27 -20.01 -28.14
C VAL A 82 -2.05 -20.54 -28.89
N ARG A 83 -2.26 -21.19 -30.05
CA ARG A 83 -1.18 -21.66 -30.93
C ARG A 83 -0.98 -20.79 -32.16
N GLU A 84 0.14 -21.02 -32.85
CA GLU A 84 0.32 -20.58 -34.24
C GLU A 84 -0.25 -21.63 -35.20
N TYR A 85 -0.90 -21.20 -36.29
CA TYR A 85 -1.50 -22.12 -37.26
C TYR A 85 -0.50 -23.13 -37.87
N ARG A 86 0.78 -22.77 -37.92
CA ARG A 86 1.84 -23.56 -38.56
C ARG A 86 2.56 -24.52 -37.62
N ASP A 87 2.30 -24.46 -36.32
CA ASP A 87 2.97 -25.31 -35.33
C ASP A 87 2.10 -26.53 -34.99
N GLN A 88 2.55 -27.73 -35.41
CA GLN A 88 1.87 -29.01 -35.14
C GLN A 88 2.52 -29.77 -33.96
N GLY A 89 3.42 -29.13 -33.22
CA GLY A 89 4.12 -29.76 -32.09
C GLY A 89 3.18 -30.05 -30.91
N PRO A 90 3.48 -31.10 -30.10
CA PRO A 90 2.74 -31.35 -28.87
C PRO A 90 3.33 -30.49 -27.74
N GLN A 91 2.69 -29.37 -27.39
CA GLN A 91 2.56 -28.90 -25.99
C GLN A 91 1.79 -27.57 -25.87
N LEU A 92 1.23 -27.38 -24.68
CA LEU A 92 0.75 -26.10 -24.14
C LEU A 92 1.99 -25.24 -23.85
N ASP A 93 2.44 -24.44 -24.81
CA ASP A 93 3.52 -23.45 -24.65
C ASP A 93 2.91 -22.04 -24.72
N ASP A 94 3.25 -21.19 -23.76
CA ASP A 94 2.80 -19.79 -23.69
C ASP A 94 3.43 -18.91 -24.81
N LYS A 95 4.42 -19.45 -25.53
CA LYS A 95 5.22 -18.71 -26.52
C LYS A 95 4.40 -17.98 -27.60
N PRO A 96 3.39 -18.58 -28.27
CA PRO A 96 2.64 -17.87 -29.30
C PRO A 96 1.88 -16.65 -28.74
N ALA A 97 1.33 -16.78 -27.52
CA ALA A 97 0.70 -15.68 -26.80
C ALA A 97 1.72 -14.59 -26.45
N ILE A 98 2.91 -14.96 -25.95
CA ILE A 98 4.00 -14.03 -25.64
C ILE A 98 4.46 -13.26 -26.89
N ASP A 99 4.71 -13.95 -27.99
CA ASP A 99 5.14 -13.36 -29.26
C ASP A 99 4.05 -12.45 -29.83
N PHE A 100 2.77 -12.81 -29.67
CA PHE A 100 1.65 -11.95 -30.02
C PHE A 100 1.62 -10.68 -29.16
N LEU A 101 1.82 -10.77 -27.84
CA LEU A 101 1.93 -9.61 -26.95
C LEU A 101 3.12 -8.72 -27.30
N LEU A 102 4.27 -9.27 -27.71
CA LEU A 102 5.43 -8.50 -28.19
C LEU A 102 5.11 -7.73 -29.47
N TRP A 103 4.41 -8.38 -30.40
CA TRP A 103 3.95 -7.73 -31.61
C TRP A 103 2.94 -6.61 -31.34
N LEU A 104 2.02 -6.80 -30.38
CA LEU A 104 1.05 -5.78 -29.98
C LEU A 104 1.71 -4.54 -29.34
N ASP A 105 2.80 -4.70 -28.60
CA ASP A 105 3.54 -3.56 -28.02
C ASP A 105 4.09 -2.62 -29.09
N THR A 106 4.47 -3.16 -30.24
CA THR A 106 5.04 -2.37 -31.34
C THR A 106 3.98 -1.85 -32.30
N THR A 107 2.93 -2.64 -32.56
CA THR A 107 1.97 -2.35 -33.63
C THR A 107 0.69 -1.66 -33.12
N LEU A 108 0.22 -2.03 -31.94
CA LEU A 108 -1.04 -1.54 -31.35
C LEU A 108 -0.87 -1.26 -29.84
N PRO A 109 0.03 -0.35 -29.44
CA PRO A 109 0.37 -0.13 -28.03
C PRO A 109 -0.81 0.34 -27.17
N ASP A 110 -1.79 1.03 -27.76
CA ASP A 110 -2.91 1.63 -27.02
C ASP A 110 -4.11 0.69 -26.83
N VAL A 111 -4.19 -0.41 -27.57
CA VAL A 111 -5.32 -1.36 -27.48
C VAL A 111 -5.21 -2.19 -26.21
N PRO A 112 -6.22 -2.19 -25.31
CA PRO A 112 -6.17 -2.98 -24.09
C PRO A 112 -6.26 -4.47 -24.40
N VAL A 113 -5.57 -5.27 -23.58
CA VAL A 113 -5.50 -6.72 -23.72
C VAL A 113 -5.90 -7.41 -22.41
N LEU A 114 -6.94 -8.24 -22.46
CA LEU A 114 -7.27 -9.15 -21.37
C LEU A 114 -6.67 -10.51 -21.70
N VAL A 115 -5.65 -10.93 -20.96
CA VAL A 115 -5.10 -12.29 -21.07
C VAL A 115 -5.91 -13.21 -20.17
N VAL A 116 -6.34 -14.35 -20.70
CA VAL A 116 -7.14 -15.35 -19.98
C VAL A 116 -6.40 -16.67 -19.94
N ALA A 117 -6.36 -17.30 -18.77
CA ALA A 117 -5.72 -18.59 -18.57
C ALA A 117 -6.36 -19.32 -17.39
N PRO A 118 -6.46 -20.65 -17.38
CA PRO A 118 -6.85 -21.36 -16.15
C PRO A 118 -5.76 -21.27 -15.09
N GLU A 119 -4.52 -21.55 -15.47
CA GLU A 119 -3.33 -21.45 -14.63
C GLU A 119 -2.22 -20.77 -15.47
N PRO A 120 -2.02 -19.45 -15.34
CA PRO A 120 -1.04 -18.75 -16.15
C PRO A 120 0.38 -19.10 -15.69
N GLY A 121 1.25 -19.49 -16.61
CA GLY A 121 2.68 -19.69 -16.34
C GLY A 121 3.40 -18.40 -15.90
N GLU A 122 4.52 -18.54 -15.20
CA GLU A 122 5.31 -17.40 -14.71
C GLU A 122 5.75 -16.46 -15.85
N VAL A 123 6.07 -17.01 -17.02
CA VAL A 123 6.55 -16.25 -18.19
C VAL A 123 5.44 -15.35 -18.75
N ILE A 124 4.22 -15.88 -18.94
CA ILE A 124 3.09 -15.07 -19.41
C ILE A 124 2.68 -14.02 -18.37
N GLN A 125 2.69 -14.35 -17.08
CA GLN A 125 2.43 -13.39 -15.99
C GLN A 125 3.41 -12.20 -16.05
N ARG A 126 4.71 -12.49 -16.15
CA ARG A 126 5.76 -11.46 -16.28
C ARG A 126 5.65 -10.65 -17.57
N ARG A 127 5.20 -11.27 -18.67
CA ARG A 127 4.99 -10.57 -19.94
C ARG A 127 3.83 -9.58 -19.85
N VAL A 128 2.72 -10.00 -19.25
CA VAL A 128 1.53 -9.15 -19.00
C VAL A 128 1.89 -7.92 -18.17
N LEU A 129 2.74 -8.08 -17.15
CA LEU A 129 3.22 -6.99 -16.31
C LEU A 129 3.96 -5.87 -17.08
N GLY A 130 4.68 -6.22 -18.14
CA GLY A 130 5.43 -5.28 -18.96
C GLY A 130 4.54 -4.22 -19.61
N ARG A 131 3.31 -4.59 -19.97
CA ARG A 131 2.35 -3.75 -20.70
C ARG A 131 1.34 -3.07 -19.74
N ARG A 132 1.05 -1.78 -19.98
CA ARG A 132 0.22 -0.94 -19.07
C ARG A 132 -1.29 -1.15 -19.20
N ASN A 133 -1.75 -1.50 -20.38
CA ASN A 133 -3.15 -1.75 -20.69
C ASN A 133 -3.42 -3.25 -20.81
N THR A 134 -2.85 -4.03 -19.88
CA THR A 134 -3.08 -5.47 -19.80
C THR A 134 -3.60 -5.87 -18.43
N SER A 135 -4.51 -6.85 -18.43
CA SER A 135 -5.03 -7.52 -17.26
C SER A 135 -4.93 -9.03 -17.48
N LEU A 136 -4.81 -9.80 -16.40
CA LEU A 136 -4.78 -11.25 -16.38
C LEU A 136 -5.99 -11.77 -15.61
N LEU A 137 -6.83 -12.56 -16.25
CA LEU A 137 -7.99 -13.17 -15.64
C LEU A 137 -7.81 -14.69 -15.59
N CYS A 138 -7.82 -15.24 -14.38
CA CYS A 138 -7.80 -16.68 -14.17
C CYS A 138 -9.22 -17.23 -14.35
N ILE A 139 -9.45 -18.07 -15.37
CA ILE A 139 -10.73 -18.72 -15.64
C ILE A 139 -10.70 -20.15 -15.10
N GLY A 140 -11.35 -20.44 -13.96
CA GLY A 140 -11.29 -21.76 -13.34
C GLY A 140 -11.92 -22.87 -14.19
N GLU A 141 -11.49 -24.13 -14.00
CA GLU A 141 -12.05 -25.32 -14.68
C GLU A 141 -13.49 -25.68 -14.28
N ARG A 142 -14.08 -24.98 -13.31
CA ARG A 142 -15.43 -25.28 -12.84
C ARG A 142 -16.46 -24.64 -13.78
N LYS A 143 -17.16 -25.49 -14.55
CA LYS A 143 -18.40 -25.22 -15.31
C LYS A 143 -18.86 -23.76 -15.23
N ALA A 144 -18.36 -22.99 -16.18
CA ALA A 144 -18.59 -21.57 -16.32
C ALA A 144 -20.07 -21.27 -16.58
N SER A 145 -20.74 -20.68 -15.58
CA SER A 145 -22.04 -20.01 -15.74
C SER A 145 -22.48 -19.27 -14.46
N GLY A 146 -21.55 -18.93 -13.56
CA GLY A 146 -21.88 -18.28 -12.28
C GLY A 146 -21.81 -16.76 -12.38
N GLN A 147 -22.65 -16.06 -11.62
CA GLN A 147 -22.61 -14.59 -11.47
C GLN A 147 -21.23 -14.08 -10.98
N GLY A 148 -20.47 -14.92 -10.25
CA GLY A 148 -19.11 -14.59 -9.79
C GLY A 148 -18.08 -14.44 -10.92
N ASP A 149 -18.19 -15.20 -12.01
CA ASP A 149 -17.24 -15.12 -13.14
C ASP A 149 -17.46 -13.85 -13.96
N VAL A 150 -18.73 -13.43 -14.10
CA VAL A 150 -19.10 -12.16 -14.73
C VAL A 150 -18.56 -10.98 -13.94
N MET A 151 -18.62 -11.04 -12.60
CA MET A 151 -18.05 -10.00 -11.73
C MET A 151 -16.53 -9.90 -11.88
N ALA A 152 -15.80 -11.01 -11.88
CA ALA A 152 -14.35 -11.02 -12.08
C ALA A 152 -13.94 -10.50 -13.48
N PHE A 153 -14.73 -10.86 -14.50
CA PHE A 153 -14.54 -10.32 -15.85
C PHE A 153 -14.78 -8.80 -15.90
N ALA A 154 -15.87 -8.32 -15.29
CA ALA A 154 -16.19 -6.90 -15.22
C ALA A 154 -15.12 -6.10 -14.45
N GLU A 155 -14.62 -6.63 -13.33
CA GLU A 155 -13.51 -6.03 -12.58
C GLU A 155 -12.26 -5.87 -13.45
N ALA A 156 -11.86 -6.93 -14.16
CA ALA A 156 -10.70 -6.90 -15.05
C ALA A 156 -10.88 -5.86 -16.18
N LEU A 157 -12.09 -5.75 -16.75
CA LEU A 157 -12.42 -4.73 -17.74
C LEU A 157 -12.39 -3.31 -17.17
N ALA A 158 -12.95 -3.10 -15.97
CA ALA A 158 -12.90 -1.80 -15.31
C ALA A 158 -11.46 -1.35 -15.04
N GLY A 159 -10.59 -2.27 -14.58
CA GLY A 159 -9.17 -2.02 -14.42
C GLY A 159 -8.46 -1.69 -15.74
N LEU A 160 -8.82 -2.35 -16.84
CA LEU A 160 -8.32 -2.04 -18.18
C LEU A 160 -8.80 -0.67 -18.68
N ALA A 161 -10.06 -0.32 -18.41
CA ALA A 161 -10.63 0.97 -18.80
C ALA A 161 -9.85 2.14 -18.21
N LEU A 162 -9.49 2.00 -16.94
CA LEU A 162 -8.73 3.00 -16.21
C LEU A 162 -7.25 3.03 -16.54
N SER A 163 -6.69 2.02 -17.24
CA SER A 163 -5.25 1.97 -17.53
C SER A 163 -4.71 3.16 -18.34
N GLY A 164 -5.55 3.80 -19.17
CA GLY A 164 -5.19 5.00 -19.92
C GLY A 164 -5.41 6.31 -19.15
N ALA A 165 -6.31 6.31 -18.16
CA ALA A 165 -6.63 7.50 -17.35
C ALA A 165 -5.78 7.59 -16.06
N THR A 166 -5.46 6.44 -15.46
CA THR A 166 -4.68 6.35 -14.25
C THR A 166 -3.19 6.53 -14.58
N LYS A 167 -2.58 7.55 -13.97
CA LYS A 167 -1.13 7.78 -14.09
C LYS A 167 -0.30 6.82 -13.22
N ARG A 168 -0.94 6.05 -12.33
CA ARG A 168 -0.27 5.25 -11.30
C ARG A 168 -0.78 3.83 -11.24
N ARG A 169 0.15 2.88 -11.16
CA ARG A 169 -0.09 1.47 -10.84
C ARG A 169 0.36 1.17 -9.42
N ARG A 170 -0.48 0.49 -8.66
CA ARG A 170 -0.12 -0.01 -7.33
C ARG A 170 0.33 -1.46 -7.42
N TYR A 171 1.49 -1.74 -6.85
CA TYR A 171 2.04 -3.08 -6.67
C TYR A 171 1.94 -3.42 -5.20
N THR A 172 1.18 -4.46 -4.87
CA THR A 172 1.09 -5.00 -3.51
C THR A 172 1.84 -6.32 -3.47
N ILE A 173 2.77 -6.47 -2.53
CA ILE A 173 3.55 -7.68 -2.32
C ILE A 173 3.12 -8.29 -1.00
N ASP A 174 2.51 -9.47 -1.06
CA ASP A 174 2.11 -10.26 0.09
C ASP A 174 3.36 -10.99 0.60
N VAL A 175 3.90 -10.53 1.72
CA VAL A 175 5.17 -11.02 2.28
C VAL A 175 4.88 -12.26 3.14
N GLY A 176 5.43 -13.40 2.74
CA GLY A 176 5.45 -14.64 3.52
C GLY A 176 6.85 -14.93 4.07
N LEU A 177 6.95 -16.04 4.82
CA LEU A 177 8.20 -16.50 5.44
C LEU A 177 9.16 -17.11 4.41
N ASN A 178 8.63 -17.94 3.51
CA ASN A 178 9.37 -18.70 2.50
C ASN A 178 8.91 -18.39 1.07
N SER A 179 7.92 -17.52 0.92
CA SER A 179 7.30 -17.21 -0.36
C SER A 179 6.70 -15.81 -0.34
N ALA A 180 6.48 -15.25 -1.52
CA ALA A 180 5.67 -14.05 -1.69
C ALA A 180 4.69 -14.20 -2.85
N ARG A 181 3.66 -13.37 -2.83
CA ARG A 181 2.76 -13.14 -3.96
C ARG A 181 2.77 -11.67 -4.30
N TYR A 182 2.57 -11.31 -5.55
CA TYR A 182 2.30 -9.91 -5.90
C TYR A 182 0.93 -9.76 -6.57
N ARG A 183 0.34 -8.59 -6.38
CA ARG A 183 -0.89 -8.14 -7.00
C ARG A 183 -0.69 -6.75 -7.57
N VAL A 184 -1.26 -6.49 -8.73
CA VAL A 184 -1.17 -5.19 -9.40
C VAL A 184 -2.57 -4.61 -9.56
N PHE A 185 -2.70 -3.34 -9.20
CA PHE A 185 -3.96 -2.62 -9.25
C PHE A 185 -3.85 -1.39 -10.15
N ASN A 186 -4.89 -1.17 -10.94
CA ASN A 186 -5.18 0.11 -11.57
C ASN A 186 -6.30 0.76 -10.76
N ASP A 187 -5.96 1.82 -10.01
CA ASP A 187 -6.84 2.39 -9.01
C ASP A 187 -7.31 1.34 -7.99
N ARG A 188 -8.63 1.08 -7.87
CA ARG A 188 -9.20 0.07 -6.96
C ARG A 188 -9.26 -1.34 -7.54
N TYR A 189 -9.02 -1.52 -8.84
CA TYR A 189 -9.26 -2.80 -9.53
C TYR A 189 -8.01 -3.64 -9.66
N GLN A 190 -8.09 -4.91 -9.24
CA GLN A 190 -7.00 -5.85 -9.39
C GLN A 190 -6.91 -6.31 -10.84
N VAL A 191 -5.79 -5.99 -11.50
CA VAL A 191 -5.55 -6.37 -12.91
C VAL A 191 -4.63 -7.58 -13.05
N ILE A 192 -3.79 -7.87 -12.05
CA ILE A 192 -2.89 -9.02 -12.06
C ILE A 192 -2.78 -9.57 -10.65
N SER A 193 -2.80 -10.89 -10.51
CA SER A 193 -2.39 -11.60 -9.29
C SER A 193 -1.46 -12.72 -9.68
N SER A 194 -0.31 -12.83 -9.02
CA SER A 194 0.58 -13.96 -9.21
C SER A 194 0.10 -15.19 -8.43
N SER A 195 0.62 -16.35 -8.80
CA SER A 195 0.70 -17.48 -7.89
C SER A 195 1.67 -17.17 -6.73
N GLU A 196 1.72 -18.07 -5.75
CA GLU A 196 2.77 -18.02 -4.72
C GLU A 196 4.12 -18.34 -5.37
N ILE A 197 5.13 -17.52 -5.06
CA ILE A 197 6.49 -17.64 -5.59
C ILE A 197 7.41 -17.90 -4.40
N ALA A 198 8.00 -19.09 -4.35
CA ALA A 198 8.99 -19.43 -3.33
C ALA A 198 10.22 -18.52 -3.45
N TYR A 199 10.82 -18.18 -2.32
CA TYR A 199 12.08 -17.46 -2.33
C TYR A 199 13.19 -18.37 -2.86
N ASN A 200 14.17 -17.78 -3.55
CA ASN A 200 15.35 -18.52 -4.00
C ASN A 200 16.22 -18.98 -2.81
N ASP A 201 16.05 -18.34 -1.67
CA ASP A 201 16.76 -18.59 -0.41
C ASP A 201 15.72 -18.60 0.73
N ASP A 202 15.42 -19.79 1.22
CA ASP A 202 14.38 -20.01 2.24
C ASP A 202 14.79 -19.50 3.63
N SER A 203 16.09 -19.27 3.91
CA SER A 203 16.56 -18.73 5.19
C SER A 203 16.71 -17.22 5.20
N ALA A 204 16.67 -16.55 4.04
CA ALA A 204 16.97 -15.12 3.92
C ALA A 204 16.09 -14.22 4.81
N ILE A 205 14.79 -14.51 4.93
CA ILE A 205 13.90 -13.75 5.81
C ILE A 205 14.22 -14.00 7.28
N ASP A 206 14.44 -15.25 7.67
CA ASP A 206 14.73 -15.62 9.05
C ASP A 206 16.09 -15.05 9.49
N GLU A 207 17.12 -15.05 8.64
CA GLU A 207 18.42 -14.45 8.93
C GLU A 207 18.33 -12.93 9.20
N ILE A 208 17.49 -12.22 8.45
CA ILE A 208 17.24 -10.79 8.69
C ILE A 208 16.53 -10.59 10.02
N LEU A 209 15.51 -11.42 10.33
CA LEU A 209 14.76 -11.34 11.58
C LEU A 209 15.65 -11.64 12.79
N GLU A 210 16.42 -12.73 12.75
CA GLU A 210 17.41 -13.06 13.78
C GLU A 210 18.43 -11.92 13.93
N GLY A 211 18.90 -11.35 12.82
CA GLY A 211 19.82 -10.22 12.83
C GLY A 211 19.25 -8.97 13.51
N ILE A 212 17.93 -8.74 13.43
CA ILE A 212 17.21 -7.66 14.12
C ILE A 212 17.07 -7.99 15.61
N GLU A 213 16.67 -9.21 15.95
CA GLU A 213 16.50 -9.67 17.34
C GLU A 213 17.81 -9.65 18.14
N GLN A 214 18.95 -9.92 17.48
CA GLN A 214 20.27 -9.86 18.10
C GLN A 214 20.70 -8.42 18.46
N GLN A 215 20.03 -7.40 17.94
CA GLN A 215 20.35 -6.02 18.27
C GLN A 215 19.77 -5.65 19.64
N ARG A 216 20.59 -5.00 20.46
CA ARG A 216 20.12 -4.50 21.76
C ARG A 216 19.14 -3.34 21.56
N ALA A 217 18.01 -3.37 22.25
CA ALA A 217 17.14 -2.21 22.38
C ALA A 217 17.75 -1.20 23.38
N PRO A 218 17.78 0.10 23.05
CA PRO A 218 17.28 0.69 21.80
C PRO A 218 18.26 0.50 20.63
N PHE A 219 17.71 0.23 19.44
CA PHE A 219 18.51 0.04 18.24
C PHE A 219 19.14 1.35 17.76
N ASP A 220 20.48 1.39 17.67
CA ASP A 220 21.21 2.54 17.14
C ASP A 220 21.29 2.48 15.61
N VAL A 221 20.40 3.22 14.96
CA VAL A 221 20.29 3.31 13.50
C VAL A 221 21.57 3.90 12.87
N ARG A 222 22.29 4.79 13.58
CA ARG A 222 23.50 5.44 13.07
C ARG A 222 24.68 4.48 13.06
N ALA A 223 24.87 3.71 14.12
CA ALA A 223 25.93 2.70 14.18
C ALA A 223 25.74 1.57 13.16
N ASN A 224 24.49 1.30 12.76
CA ASN A 224 24.12 0.13 11.95
C ASN A 224 23.74 0.43 10.49
N GLN A 225 24.09 1.60 9.95
CA GLN A 225 23.69 1.99 8.59
C GLN A 225 24.11 1.00 7.50
N SER A 226 25.31 0.41 7.59
CA SER A 226 25.80 -0.58 6.62
C SER A 226 24.98 -1.86 6.66
N LEU A 227 24.62 -2.33 7.85
CA LEU A 227 23.75 -3.48 8.08
C LEU A 227 22.35 -3.23 7.51
N LEU A 228 21.75 -2.08 7.81
CA LEU A 228 20.44 -1.68 7.28
C LEU A 228 20.42 -1.63 5.75
N ARG A 229 21.47 -1.10 5.12
CA ARG A 229 21.64 -1.11 3.65
C ARG A 229 21.73 -2.53 3.11
N SER A 230 22.45 -3.40 3.80
CA SER A 230 22.57 -4.81 3.45
C SER A 230 21.21 -5.51 3.49
N TRP A 231 20.46 -5.39 4.60
CA TRP A 231 19.11 -5.95 4.72
C TRP A 231 18.18 -5.43 3.63
N GLY A 232 18.18 -4.12 3.40
CA GLY A 232 17.39 -3.51 2.34
C GLY A 232 17.70 -4.01 0.93
N LYS A 233 18.96 -4.34 0.64
CA LYS A 233 19.37 -4.92 -0.65
C LYS A 233 18.92 -6.37 -0.78
N HIS A 234 19.01 -7.15 0.30
CA HIS A 234 18.50 -8.53 0.32
C HIS A 234 16.99 -8.55 0.11
N LEU A 235 16.24 -7.73 0.85
CA LEU A 235 14.79 -7.59 0.68
C LEU A 235 14.41 -7.11 -0.73
N PHE A 236 15.20 -6.23 -1.35
CA PHE A 236 14.97 -5.83 -2.75
C PHE A 236 15.12 -6.99 -3.72
N ASN A 237 16.19 -7.79 -3.59
CA ASN A 237 16.39 -8.93 -4.47
C ASN A 237 15.23 -9.92 -4.31
N LEU A 238 14.89 -10.25 -3.07
CA LEU A 238 13.89 -11.25 -2.74
C LEU A 238 12.47 -10.79 -3.12
N LEU A 239 12.00 -9.65 -2.61
CA LEU A 239 10.60 -9.20 -2.76
C LEU A 239 10.31 -8.47 -4.08
N ILE A 240 11.30 -7.83 -4.70
CA ILE A 240 11.10 -7.03 -5.92
C ILE A 240 11.64 -7.77 -7.13
N LYS A 241 12.94 -8.03 -7.16
CA LYS A 241 13.62 -8.53 -8.35
C LYS A 241 13.19 -9.97 -8.67
N ASP A 242 13.16 -10.84 -7.67
CA ASP A 242 12.93 -12.27 -7.86
C ASP A 242 11.42 -12.58 -7.88
N THR A 243 10.63 -11.98 -6.98
CA THR A 243 9.17 -12.14 -6.95
C THR A 243 8.45 -11.41 -8.09
N VAL A 244 8.64 -10.09 -8.24
CA VAL A 244 7.89 -9.28 -9.23
C VAL A 244 8.57 -9.33 -10.61
N GLY A 245 9.90 -9.32 -10.66
CA GLY A 245 10.68 -9.45 -11.89
C GLY A 245 11.34 -8.16 -12.36
N THR A 246 12.16 -8.27 -13.41
CA THR A 246 13.01 -7.17 -13.92
C THR A 246 12.24 -5.99 -14.49
N HIS A 247 10.99 -6.18 -14.93
CA HIS A 247 10.18 -5.10 -15.50
C HIS A 247 9.92 -3.96 -14.49
N LEU A 248 9.64 -4.30 -13.21
CA LEU A 248 9.44 -3.30 -12.17
C LEU A 248 10.78 -2.63 -11.85
N VAL A 249 11.87 -3.40 -11.83
CA VAL A 249 13.23 -2.86 -11.65
C VAL A 249 13.56 -1.84 -12.74
N GLU A 250 13.25 -2.13 -14.00
CA GLU A 250 13.43 -1.20 -15.12
C GLU A 250 12.59 0.06 -14.97
N ARG A 251 11.32 -0.06 -14.58
CA ARG A 251 10.49 1.11 -14.30
C ARG A 251 11.07 1.96 -13.17
N LEU A 252 11.46 1.34 -12.04
CA LEU A 252 12.08 2.03 -10.91
C LEU A 252 13.43 2.69 -11.27
N ARG A 253 14.15 2.17 -12.27
CA ARG A 253 15.37 2.79 -12.82
C ARG A 253 15.08 4.05 -13.61
N MET A 254 14.03 4.03 -14.44
CA MET A 254 13.67 5.14 -15.33
C MET A 254 12.99 6.30 -14.62
N MET A 255 12.57 6.14 -13.37
CA MET A 255 11.92 7.20 -12.60
C MET A 255 12.91 8.33 -12.26
N PRO A 256 12.54 9.60 -12.53
CA PRO A 256 13.37 10.75 -12.21
C PRO A 256 13.67 10.82 -10.70
N VAL A 257 14.86 11.33 -10.38
CA VAL A 257 15.36 11.47 -9.00
C VAL A 257 14.92 12.81 -8.37
N ALA A 258 14.24 13.68 -9.12
CA ALA A 258 13.97 15.07 -8.72
C ALA A 258 12.53 15.31 -8.23
N ALA A 259 12.42 16.18 -7.23
CA ALA A 259 11.24 16.45 -6.38
C ALA A 259 10.12 17.31 -7.00
N GLU A 260 10.25 17.78 -8.24
CA GLU A 260 9.29 18.77 -8.79
C GLU A 260 8.05 18.16 -9.45
N GLU A 261 8.05 16.86 -9.79
CA GLU A 261 6.86 16.18 -10.27
C GLU A 261 6.24 15.30 -9.16
N PRO A 262 5.05 15.66 -8.61
CA PRO A 262 4.52 15.04 -7.39
C PRO A 262 4.14 13.56 -7.55
N ARG A 263 4.07 13.04 -8.79
CA ARG A 263 3.33 11.82 -9.10
C ARG A 263 4.23 10.79 -9.73
N THR A 264 4.68 9.85 -8.90
CA THR A 264 5.27 8.60 -9.34
C THR A 264 4.21 7.73 -10.01
N GLU A 265 4.62 7.02 -11.06
CA GLU A 265 3.76 6.07 -11.77
C GLU A 265 3.60 4.74 -11.03
N VAL A 266 4.35 4.55 -9.95
CA VAL A 266 4.38 3.36 -9.11
C VAL A 266 3.98 3.73 -7.68
N ASP A 267 3.06 2.96 -7.10
CA ASP A 267 2.78 2.86 -5.66
C ASP A 267 3.22 1.47 -5.19
N LEU A 268 3.93 1.36 -4.07
CA LEU A 268 4.38 0.10 -3.52
C LEU A 268 3.70 -0.17 -2.16
N ARG A 269 3.15 -1.36 -2.00
CA ARG A 269 2.57 -1.84 -0.75
C ARG A 269 3.19 -3.17 -0.36
N PHE A 270 3.53 -3.31 0.91
CA PHE A 270 3.93 -4.58 1.48
C PHE A 270 2.85 -5.06 2.42
N GLU A 271 2.19 -6.15 2.06
CA GLU A 271 1.12 -6.71 2.85
C GLU A 271 1.65 -7.82 3.76
N ILE A 272 1.25 -7.77 5.02
CA ILE A 272 1.56 -8.79 6.02
C ILE A 272 0.24 -9.37 6.53
N ASP A 273 0.11 -10.69 6.39
CA ASP A 273 -1.09 -11.41 6.82
C ASP A 273 -0.95 -11.88 8.27
N LEU A 274 -1.49 -11.09 9.20
CA LEU A 274 -1.51 -11.38 10.64
C LEU A 274 -2.68 -12.28 11.05
N ARG A 275 -3.45 -12.83 10.11
CA ARG A 275 -4.38 -13.95 10.38
C ARG A 275 -3.61 -15.24 10.71
N VAL A 276 -2.34 -15.29 10.32
CA VAL A 276 -1.40 -16.37 10.59
C VAL A 276 -0.42 -15.88 11.67
N PRO A 277 -0.55 -16.31 12.93
CA PRO A 277 0.25 -15.78 14.05
C PRO A 277 1.77 -15.84 13.82
N GLU A 278 2.26 -16.87 13.15
CA GLU A 278 3.68 -17.06 12.84
C GLU A 278 4.26 -15.96 11.93
N ARG A 279 3.40 -15.19 11.25
CA ARG A 279 3.76 -14.08 10.37
C ARG A 279 3.88 -12.73 11.11
N GLU A 280 3.55 -12.66 12.40
CA GLU A 280 3.67 -11.42 13.18
C GLU A 280 5.10 -10.86 13.16
N LYS A 281 6.09 -11.75 13.27
CA LYS A 281 7.52 -11.37 13.21
C LYS A 281 7.91 -10.68 11.91
N LEU A 282 7.19 -10.91 10.80
CA LEU A 282 7.45 -10.25 9.51
C LEU A 282 7.26 -8.73 9.60
N PHE A 283 6.48 -8.23 10.57
CA PHE A 283 6.36 -6.79 10.77
C PHE A 283 7.68 -6.15 11.22
N ASN A 284 8.60 -6.90 11.82
CA ASN A 284 9.90 -6.37 12.19
C ASN A 284 10.81 -6.14 10.98
N LEU A 285 10.52 -6.75 9.82
CA LEU A 285 11.31 -6.56 8.60
C LEU A 285 11.35 -5.08 8.22
N PRO A 286 12.50 -4.52 7.85
CA PRO A 286 12.63 -3.11 7.50
C PRO A 286 12.26 -2.86 6.03
N LEU A 287 11.01 -3.10 5.68
CA LEU A 287 10.49 -3.08 4.31
C LEU A 287 10.64 -1.72 3.62
N GLU A 288 10.63 -0.62 4.37
CA GLU A 288 10.87 0.73 3.85
C GLU A 288 12.32 0.90 3.33
N LEU A 289 13.25 0.07 3.83
CA LEU A 289 14.67 0.12 3.46
C LEU A 289 14.99 -0.73 2.23
N VAL A 290 13.99 -1.38 1.63
CA VAL A 290 14.13 -2.00 0.33
C VAL A 290 14.79 -0.99 -0.60
N ASN A 291 15.98 -1.32 -1.12
CA ASN A 291 16.81 -0.37 -1.85
C ASN A 291 17.30 -0.91 -3.18
N TYR A 292 17.39 0.01 -4.13
CA TYR A 292 17.99 -0.24 -5.43
C TYR A 292 19.16 0.73 -5.60
N ASN A 293 20.39 0.18 -5.58
CA ASN A 293 21.66 0.93 -5.55
C ASN A 293 21.88 1.73 -4.26
N ARG A 294 22.11 3.05 -4.36
CA ARG A 294 22.44 3.93 -3.21
C ARG A 294 21.21 4.52 -2.51
N SER A 295 20.04 4.43 -3.14
CA SER A 295 18.79 5.06 -2.70
C SER A 295 17.76 4.02 -2.25
N PHE A 296 16.98 4.38 -1.23
CA PHE A 296 15.89 3.56 -0.72
C PHE A 296 14.63 3.75 -1.56
N LEU A 297 13.76 2.75 -1.62
CA LEU A 297 12.51 2.89 -2.38
C LEU A 297 11.54 3.83 -1.67
N CYS A 298 11.53 3.87 -0.33
CA CYS A 298 10.66 4.79 0.41
C CYS A 298 10.90 6.27 0.07
N SER A 299 12.10 6.66 -0.35
CA SER A 299 12.37 8.03 -0.82
C SER A 299 11.97 8.29 -2.27
N ARG A 300 11.71 7.25 -3.07
CA ARG A 300 11.50 7.37 -4.51
C ARG A 300 10.10 7.02 -4.96
N VAL A 301 9.44 6.10 -4.25
CA VAL A 301 8.08 5.64 -4.53
C VAL A 301 7.24 5.73 -3.26
N PRO A 302 5.98 6.19 -3.35
CA PRO A 302 4.99 6.02 -2.30
C PRO A 302 5.02 4.58 -1.82
N THR A 303 5.28 4.40 -0.53
CA THR A 303 5.45 3.10 0.09
C THR A 303 4.66 3.07 1.38
N ALA A 304 3.99 1.96 1.65
CA ALA A 304 3.35 1.70 2.93
C ALA A 304 3.22 0.20 3.17
N ARG A 305 2.99 -0.17 4.43
CA ARG A 305 2.59 -1.52 4.82
C ARG A 305 1.08 -1.62 4.84
N ASN A 306 0.58 -2.79 4.48
CA ASN A 306 -0.80 -3.18 4.73
C ASN A 306 -0.81 -4.35 5.70
N ILE A 307 -1.77 -4.38 6.61
CA ILE A 307 -1.95 -5.50 7.55
C ILE A 307 -3.31 -6.13 7.31
N ARG A 308 -3.33 -7.44 7.08
CA ARG A 308 -4.56 -8.23 7.10
C ARG A 308 -4.74 -8.90 8.46
N PHE A 309 -5.95 -8.83 9.01
CA PHE A 309 -6.31 -9.43 10.28
C PHE A 309 -7.71 -10.06 10.18
N THR A 310 -7.98 -11.04 11.04
CA THR A 310 -9.34 -11.58 11.20
C THR A 310 -10.03 -10.65 12.18
N LEU A 311 -11.12 -10.01 11.76
CA LEU A 311 -12.02 -9.32 12.68
C LEU A 311 -12.72 -10.38 13.54
N THR A 312 -12.19 -10.66 14.73
CA THR A 312 -12.83 -11.54 15.71
C THR A 312 -13.65 -10.72 16.71
N GLY A 313 -14.98 -10.85 16.64
CA GLY A 313 -15.94 -10.42 17.67
C GLY A 313 -16.44 -8.98 17.56
N ASP A 314 -17.76 -8.79 17.72
CA ASP A 314 -18.63 -7.62 18.04
C ASP A 314 -18.18 -6.16 17.82
N LEU A 315 -17.05 -5.91 17.14
CA LEU A 315 -16.75 -4.65 16.51
C LEU A 315 -17.64 -4.59 15.28
N SER A 316 -18.87 -4.13 15.52
CA SER A 316 -19.81 -3.63 14.53
C SER A 316 -19.07 -3.22 13.25
N THR A 317 -19.18 -4.06 12.22
CA THR A 317 -18.81 -3.74 10.83
C THR A 317 -19.63 -2.57 10.27
N ASP A 318 -20.45 -1.94 11.10
CA ASP A 318 -21.46 -0.93 10.78
C ASP A 318 -20.95 0.50 11.00
N LYS A 319 -19.85 0.70 11.75
CA LYS A 319 -19.12 1.97 11.67
C LYS A 319 -18.17 1.89 10.49
N THR A 320 -18.73 2.07 9.30
CA THR A 320 -17.97 2.46 8.11
C THR A 320 -16.97 3.54 8.52
N VAL A 321 -15.68 3.30 8.29
CA VAL A 321 -14.65 4.33 8.47
C VAL A 321 -15.15 5.55 7.72
N ARG A 322 -15.41 6.65 8.43
CA ARG A 322 -15.94 7.87 7.83
C ARG A 322 -15.02 8.22 6.66
N PRO A 323 -15.53 8.35 5.42
CA PRO A 323 -14.70 8.80 4.31
C PRO A 323 -14.11 10.15 4.71
N LEU A 324 -12.82 10.35 4.44
CA LEU A 324 -12.12 11.56 4.85
C LEU A 324 -12.92 12.77 4.37
N ALA A 325 -13.43 13.56 5.32
CA ALA A 325 -14.32 14.66 4.99
C ALA A 325 -13.56 15.73 4.17
N ASP A 326 -14.31 16.56 3.43
CA ASP A 326 -13.76 17.69 2.68
C ASP A 326 -12.99 18.69 3.58
N SER A 327 -13.25 18.64 4.89
CA SER A 327 -12.52 19.35 5.94
C SER A 327 -12.13 18.41 7.08
N CYS A 328 -10.89 18.51 7.53
CA CYS A 328 -10.28 17.65 8.54
C CYS A 328 -10.28 18.30 9.93
N GLN A 329 -10.57 17.53 10.99
CA GLN A 329 -10.35 17.89 12.39
C GLN A 329 -9.05 17.27 12.90
N VAL A 330 -8.20 18.07 13.53
CA VAL A 330 -6.88 17.63 14.00
C VAL A 330 -6.77 17.81 15.51
N LEU A 331 -6.30 16.76 16.20
CA LEU A 331 -5.89 16.79 17.60
C LEU A 331 -4.37 16.68 17.68
N PHE A 332 -3.74 17.60 18.39
CA PHE A 332 -2.33 17.55 18.75
C PHE A 332 -2.16 17.31 20.25
N VAL A 333 -1.43 16.28 20.63
CA VAL A 333 -1.20 15.89 22.02
C VAL A 333 0.27 16.17 22.37
N LYS A 334 0.48 17.15 23.25
CA LYS A 334 1.80 17.54 23.77
C LYS A 334 2.11 16.71 25.00
N SER A 335 3.05 15.78 24.88
CA SER A 335 3.46 14.93 25.99
C SER A 335 4.92 15.17 26.37
N LYS A 336 5.15 16.28 27.08
CA LYS A 336 6.49 16.71 27.51
C LYS A 336 6.89 16.05 28.83
N VAL A 337 7.55 14.90 28.73
CA VAL A 337 8.09 14.17 29.88
C VAL A 337 9.60 14.32 29.92
N SER A 338 10.16 14.64 31.09
CA SER A 338 11.61 14.72 31.30
C SER A 338 11.99 14.39 32.74
N LYS A 339 13.21 13.88 32.96
CA LYS A 339 13.80 13.63 34.30
C LYS A 339 12.89 12.77 35.20
N THR A 340 12.44 11.64 34.69
CA THR A 340 11.55 10.70 35.39
C THR A 340 12.33 9.63 36.13
N ASN A 341 11.89 9.33 37.36
CA ASN A 341 12.46 8.26 38.18
C ASN A 341 11.51 7.05 38.26
N VAL A 342 10.23 7.24 37.94
CA VAL A 342 9.19 6.21 38.05
C VAL A 342 8.23 6.33 36.88
N VAL A 343 7.99 5.22 36.18
CA VAL A 343 6.91 5.07 35.22
C VAL A 343 5.86 4.15 35.85
N LYS A 344 4.59 4.56 35.86
CA LYS A 344 3.47 3.74 36.36
C LYS A 344 2.51 3.42 35.22
N ASP A 345 1.93 2.23 35.22
CA ASP A 345 0.82 1.89 34.33
C ASP A 345 -0.50 2.50 34.81
N GLU A 346 -1.56 2.31 34.03
CA GLU A 346 -2.92 2.78 34.33
C GLU A 346 -3.50 2.18 35.63
N ALA A 347 -2.96 1.07 36.13
CA ALA A 347 -3.34 0.45 37.40
C ALA A 347 -2.43 0.88 38.57
N GLY A 348 -1.44 1.74 38.33
CA GLY A 348 -0.49 2.23 39.32
C GLY A 348 0.73 1.33 39.57
N ASN A 349 0.87 0.23 38.82
CA ASN A 349 2.04 -0.65 38.92
C ASN A 349 3.25 0.02 38.29
N ARG A 350 4.43 -0.13 38.90
CA ARG A 350 5.67 0.42 38.35
C ARG A 350 6.08 -0.40 37.12
N ILE A 351 6.22 0.27 35.99
CA ILE A 351 6.91 -0.26 34.82
C ILE A 351 8.37 0.19 34.90
N ARG A 352 9.28 -0.68 34.44
CA ARG A 352 10.74 -0.54 34.39
C ARG A 352 11.26 0.91 34.50
N GLY A 353 12.23 1.14 35.38
CA GLY A 353 12.86 2.46 35.52
C GLY A 353 13.55 2.89 34.23
N MET A 354 13.05 3.95 33.61
CA MET A 354 13.66 4.59 32.44
C MET A 354 13.68 6.10 32.68
N GLU A 355 14.80 6.72 32.34
CA GLU A 355 14.95 8.16 32.37
C GLU A 355 14.68 8.70 30.96
N PHE A 356 13.68 9.58 30.84
CA PHE A 356 13.37 10.25 29.59
C PHE A 356 14.15 11.55 29.46
N SER A 357 14.85 11.71 28.33
CA SER A 357 15.45 12.98 27.94
C SER A 357 14.37 14.03 27.71
N LYS A 358 14.74 15.31 27.88
CA LYS A 358 13.86 16.41 27.54
C LYS A 358 13.69 16.48 26.03
N LEU A 359 12.44 16.60 25.58
CA LEU A 359 12.09 16.88 24.18
C LEU A 359 12.03 18.40 24.02
N GLU A 360 12.81 18.95 23.09
CA GLU A 360 12.91 20.39 22.85
C GLU A 360 11.99 20.82 21.69
N ASN A 361 11.65 19.90 20.78
CA ASN A 361 10.99 20.25 19.52
C ASN A 361 9.48 19.99 19.46
N VAL A 362 8.83 19.55 20.55
CA VAL A 362 7.36 19.33 20.57
C VAL A 362 6.57 20.60 20.17
N ASP A 363 7.02 21.78 20.59
CA ASP A 363 6.39 23.05 20.20
C ASP A 363 6.61 23.37 18.73
N ARG A 364 7.83 23.10 18.22
CA ARG A 364 8.18 23.30 16.81
C ARG A 364 7.33 22.41 15.89
N GLU A 365 7.03 21.19 16.31
CA GLU A 365 6.12 20.30 15.56
C GLU A 365 4.70 20.86 15.48
N LEU A 366 4.18 21.42 16.58
CA LEU A 366 2.87 22.09 16.60
C LEU A 366 2.85 23.35 15.71
N ASP A 367 3.89 24.18 15.78
CA ASP A 367 4.03 25.38 14.95
C ASP A 367 4.06 25.02 13.46
N THR A 368 4.80 23.96 13.14
CA THR A 368 4.92 23.42 11.78
C THR A 368 3.59 22.89 11.26
N LEU A 369 2.88 22.10 12.06
CA LEU A 369 1.56 21.61 11.74
C LEU A 369 0.62 22.80 11.46
N THR A 370 0.59 23.78 12.36
CA THR A 370 -0.22 25.00 12.22
C THR A 370 0.11 25.78 10.94
N HIS A 371 1.40 25.87 10.59
CA HIS A 371 1.87 26.58 9.39
C HIS A 371 1.31 26.00 8.08
N TYR A 372 1.12 24.68 8.00
CA TYR A 372 0.61 24.02 6.78
C TYR A 372 -0.91 23.83 6.77
N MET A 373 -1.60 24.06 7.90
CA MET A 373 -3.05 23.97 8.04
C MET A 373 -3.75 25.30 7.71
N THR A 374 -3.42 25.87 6.56
CA THR A 374 -3.93 27.17 6.12
C THR A 374 -5.06 27.03 5.11
N PRO A 375 -5.91 28.06 4.92
CA PRO A 375 -7.00 28.05 3.95
C PRO A 375 -6.55 27.84 2.50
N GLU A 376 -5.29 28.17 2.17
CA GLU A 376 -4.69 28.00 0.85
C GLU A 376 -4.23 26.55 0.59
N GLY A 377 -4.11 25.72 1.63
CA GLY A 377 -3.77 24.30 1.50
C GLY A 377 -4.87 23.52 0.79
N LYS A 378 -4.50 22.47 0.04
CA LYS A 378 -5.48 21.65 -0.70
C LYS A 378 -6.37 20.80 0.20
N ARG A 379 -5.88 20.39 1.36
CA ARG A 379 -6.69 19.68 2.37
C ARG A 379 -7.09 20.69 3.44
N ARG A 380 -8.37 21.02 3.49
CA ARG A 380 -8.88 22.01 4.44
C ARG A 380 -8.90 21.43 5.84
N VAL A 381 -8.53 22.25 6.82
CA VAL A 381 -8.70 21.92 8.23
C VAL A 381 -9.78 22.80 8.82
N GLN A 382 -10.74 22.18 9.49
CA GLN A 382 -11.81 22.86 10.20
C GLN A 382 -11.36 23.37 11.57
N ALA A 383 -10.65 22.54 12.34
CA ALA A 383 -10.23 22.86 13.70
C ALA A 383 -8.93 22.13 14.09
N LEU A 384 -8.14 22.80 14.93
CA LEU A 384 -6.98 22.24 15.64
C LEU A 384 -7.26 22.31 17.14
N THR A 385 -7.31 21.15 17.79
CA THR A 385 -7.39 21.03 19.25
C THR A 385 -6.03 20.63 19.80
N VAL A 386 -5.60 21.25 20.90
CA VAL A 386 -4.32 20.95 21.56
C VAL A 386 -4.57 20.49 23.00
N ILE A 387 -3.93 19.39 23.40
CA ILE A 387 -3.90 18.87 24.77
C ILE A 387 -2.46 18.92 25.30
N GLY A 388 -2.29 19.21 26.59
CA GLY A 388 -0.97 19.25 27.25
C GLY A 388 -0.39 20.66 27.47
N ASP A 389 -1.17 21.70 27.16
CA ASP A 389 -0.86 23.12 27.45
C ASP A 389 -1.87 23.76 28.44
N GLU A 390 -2.61 22.94 29.20
CA GLU A 390 -3.63 23.44 30.12
C GLU A 390 -3.04 24.30 31.25
N ASN A 391 -3.83 25.28 31.71
CA ASN A 391 -3.53 26.09 32.89
C ASN A 391 -4.72 26.05 33.87
N PRO A 392 -4.60 25.35 35.02
CA PRO A 392 -3.41 24.64 35.51
C PRO A 392 -3.10 23.35 34.72
N PRO A 393 -1.83 22.91 34.68
CA PRO A 393 -1.42 21.73 33.91
C PRO A 393 -2.05 20.45 34.46
N LEU A 394 -2.61 19.64 33.56
CA LEU A 394 -3.10 18.30 33.87
C LEU A 394 -1.95 17.29 33.84
N SER A 395 -2.04 16.25 34.67
CA SER A 395 -1.05 15.16 34.70
C SER A 395 -1.69 13.83 35.11
N GLY A 396 -0.97 12.74 34.88
CA GLY A 396 -1.35 11.39 35.27
C GLY A 396 -2.73 10.99 34.72
N LEU A 397 -3.55 10.38 35.59
CA LEU A 397 -4.87 9.89 35.23
C LEU A 397 -5.83 10.98 34.74
N ALA A 398 -5.68 12.21 35.26
CA ALA A 398 -6.52 13.34 34.85
C ALA A 398 -6.22 13.77 33.40
N LEU A 399 -4.95 13.86 33.02
CA LEU A 399 -4.55 14.10 31.64
C LEU A 399 -4.99 12.94 30.72
N ARG A 400 -4.91 11.71 31.20
CA ARG A 400 -5.38 10.53 30.45
C ARG A 400 -6.90 10.55 30.23
N ASP A 401 -7.71 10.86 31.23
CA ASP A 401 -9.18 11.01 31.04
C ASP A 401 -9.48 12.15 30.07
N ARG A 402 -8.79 13.29 30.22
CA ARG A 402 -8.95 14.41 29.28
C ARG A 402 -8.64 13.99 27.84
N LEU A 403 -7.55 13.25 27.64
CA LEU A 403 -7.19 12.71 26.33
C LEU A 403 -8.26 11.77 25.78
N ARG A 404 -8.70 10.79 26.58
CA ARG A 404 -9.77 9.85 26.20
C ARG A 404 -11.03 10.60 25.78
N ASP A 405 -11.56 11.44 26.66
CA ASP A 405 -12.85 12.10 26.46
C ASP A 405 -12.78 13.01 25.23
N THR A 406 -11.67 13.73 25.05
CA THR A 406 -11.46 14.55 23.86
C THR A 406 -11.45 13.71 22.58
N ILE A 407 -10.70 12.60 22.54
CA ILE A 407 -10.65 11.73 21.35
C ILE A 407 -12.04 11.17 21.04
N VAL A 408 -12.73 10.63 22.04
CA VAL A 408 -14.03 9.94 21.87
C VAL A 408 -15.14 10.91 21.45
N GLU A 409 -15.15 12.13 21.98
CA GLU A 409 -16.20 13.12 21.72
C GLU A 409 -15.90 14.03 20.52
N GLY A 410 -14.63 14.17 20.13
CA GLY A 410 -14.17 15.22 19.21
C GLY A 410 -14.22 14.91 17.71
N GLU A 411 -14.51 13.66 17.31
CA GLU A 411 -14.53 13.22 15.90
C GLU A 411 -13.30 13.67 15.08
N PHE A 412 -12.10 13.48 15.63
CA PHE A 412 -10.86 13.90 14.98
C PHE A 412 -10.46 12.96 13.84
N ASP A 413 -10.21 13.49 12.64
CA ASP A 413 -9.68 12.70 11.52
C ASP A 413 -8.19 12.38 11.70
N VAL A 414 -7.43 13.30 12.31
CA VAL A 414 -5.99 13.15 12.57
C VAL A 414 -5.69 13.36 14.05
N VAL A 415 -5.01 12.40 14.67
CA VAL A 415 -4.47 12.53 16.02
C VAL A 415 -2.95 12.44 15.97
N HIS A 416 -2.26 13.55 16.27
CA HIS A 416 -0.82 13.60 16.41
C HIS A 416 -0.43 13.52 17.88
N PHE A 417 0.40 12.55 18.24
CA PHE A 417 1.03 12.45 19.56
C PHE A 417 2.52 12.79 19.45
N ALA A 418 2.94 13.84 20.16
CA ALA A 418 4.34 14.27 20.27
C ALA A 418 4.86 14.01 21.68
N GLY A 419 5.75 13.02 21.84
CA GLY A 419 6.22 12.60 23.15
C GLY A 419 7.07 11.34 23.16
N HIS A 420 7.26 10.79 24.35
CA HIS A 420 7.93 9.50 24.52
C HIS A 420 6.95 8.34 24.38
N SER A 421 7.43 7.26 23.77
CA SER A 421 6.77 5.95 23.77
C SER A 421 7.73 4.90 24.32
N MET A 422 7.18 3.78 24.79
CA MET A 422 7.96 2.66 25.28
C MET A 422 7.36 1.36 24.77
N ASN A 423 8.21 0.50 24.21
CA ASN A 423 7.84 -0.87 23.91
C ASN A 423 8.50 -1.82 24.93
N THR A 424 7.70 -2.65 25.60
CA THR A 424 8.21 -3.59 26.60
C THR A 424 8.52 -4.99 26.04
N GLY A 425 8.58 -5.16 24.72
CA GLY A 425 9.05 -6.38 24.03
C GLY A 425 8.01 -7.52 23.93
N ALA A 426 8.48 -8.74 23.65
CA ALA A 426 7.69 -9.90 23.19
C ALA A 426 6.56 -10.40 24.13
N HIS A 427 6.53 -9.96 25.38
CA HIS A 427 5.45 -10.28 26.34
C HIS A 427 4.76 -9.02 26.88
N GLY A 428 5.00 -7.89 26.22
CA GLY A 428 4.66 -6.56 26.67
C GLY A 428 3.85 -5.78 25.63
N GLY A 429 3.43 -4.57 26.00
CA GLY A 429 2.69 -3.67 25.11
C GLY A 429 3.54 -2.51 24.62
N THR A 430 3.01 -1.75 23.67
CA THR A 430 3.47 -0.38 23.41
C THR A 430 2.68 0.59 24.28
N TYR A 431 3.37 1.56 24.86
CA TYR A 431 2.81 2.54 25.77
C TYR A 431 3.14 3.96 25.30
N LEU A 432 2.15 4.84 25.32
CA LEU A 432 2.37 6.28 25.25
C LEU A 432 2.67 6.81 26.65
N ILE A 433 3.72 7.62 26.77
CA ILE A 433 4.15 8.13 28.07
C ILE A 433 3.61 9.54 28.25
N LEU A 434 2.75 9.73 29.26
CA LEU A 434 2.16 11.01 29.66
C LEU A 434 2.85 11.59 30.90
N PRO A 435 2.92 12.93 31.04
CA PRO A 435 3.38 13.58 32.26
C PRO A 435 2.60 13.11 33.49
N GLY A 436 3.31 12.73 34.55
CA GLY A 436 2.73 12.37 35.85
C GLY A 436 2.95 13.46 36.90
N ALA A 437 2.84 13.07 38.17
CA ALA A 437 3.29 13.89 39.29
C ALA A 437 4.81 14.20 39.15
N PRO A 438 5.36 15.20 39.86
CA PRO A 438 6.79 15.51 39.77
C PRO A 438 7.69 14.27 39.96
N GLY A 439 8.50 13.95 38.94
CA GLY A 439 9.38 12.78 38.91
C GLY A 439 8.72 11.46 38.48
N GLU A 440 7.42 11.48 38.17
CA GLU A 440 6.63 10.34 37.71
C GLU A 440 6.13 10.56 36.27
N ALA A 441 5.89 9.45 35.56
CA ALA A 441 5.17 9.43 34.30
C ALA A 441 4.11 8.32 34.31
N LEU A 442 3.06 8.52 33.51
CA LEU A 442 2.01 7.53 33.29
C LEU A 442 2.19 6.88 31.93
N ALA A 443 2.28 5.55 31.90
CA ALA A 443 2.29 4.75 30.69
C ALA A 443 0.86 4.31 30.36
N VAL A 444 0.35 4.78 29.23
CA VAL A 444 -0.98 4.45 28.72
C VAL A 444 -0.84 3.40 27.63
N LYS A 445 -1.56 2.28 27.74
CA LYS A 445 -1.46 1.19 26.77
C LYS A 445 -1.97 1.62 25.40
N MET A 446 -1.26 1.25 24.34
CA MET A 446 -1.69 1.53 22.97
C MET A 446 -3.05 0.88 22.64
N ALA A 447 -3.35 -0.29 23.22
CA ALA A 447 -4.68 -0.91 23.09
C ALA A 447 -5.81 -0.01 23.63
N SER A 448 -5.57 0.68 24.75
CA SER A 448 -6.52 1.65 25.31
C SER A 448 -6.72 2.83 24.35
N VAL A 449 -5.61 3.38 23.82
CA VAL A 449 -5.63 4.51 22.89
C VAL A 449 -6.30 4.14 21.56
N ALA A 450 -5.97 2.99 20.98
CA ALA A 450 -6.58 2.48 19.76
C ALA A 450 -8.09 2.33 19.89
N ARG A 451 -8.57 1.87 21.04
CA ARG A 451 -10.01 1.84 21.35
C ARG A 451 -10.63 3.23 21.36
N TRP A 452 -9.99 4.21 22.01
CA TRP A 452 -10.50 5.59 22.01
C TRP A 452 -10.55 6.18 20.59
N LEU A 453 -9.49 5.98 19.82
CA LEU A 453 -9.40 6.42 18.42
C LEU A 453 -10.51 5.79 17.56
N SER A 454 -10.80 4.50 17.76
CA SER A 454 -11.90 3.79 17.12
C SER A 454 -13.27 4.37 17.50
N GLU A 455 -13.52 4.53 18.80
CA GLU A 455 -14.77 5.07 19.33
C GLU A 455 -15.05 6.49 18.79
N GLY A 456 -14.01 7.32 18.69
CA GLY A 456 -14.03 8.68 18.14
C GLY A 456 -13.93 8.78 16.61
N GLY A 457 -13.83 7.66 15.88
CA GLY A 457 -13.82 7.66 14.41
C GLY A 457 -12.55 8.22 13.75
N CYS A 458 -11.39 8.13 14.41
CA CYS A 458 -10.14 8.63 13.88
C CYS A 458 -9.63 7.85 12.67
N HIS A 459 -9.12 8.57 11.68
CA HIS A 459 -8.62 7.98 10.44
C HIS A 459 -7.09 7.83 10.43
N LEU A 460 -6.34 8.82 10.92
CA LEU A 460 -4.88 8.82 10.90
C LEU A 460 -4.30 9.11 12.29
N MET A 461 -3.50 8.18 12.79
CA MET A 461 -2.65 8.39 13.95
C MET A 461 -1.22 8.74 13.52
N VAL A 462 -0.70 9.87 14.00
CA VAL A 462 0.71 10.25 13.84
C VAL A 462 1.41 10.11 15.18
N LEU A 463 2.48 9.31 15.19
CA LEU A 463 3.27 9.00 16.37
C LEU A 463 4.67 9.62 16.24
N SER A 464 4.78 10.86 16.70
CA SER A 464 6.06 11.53 16.90
C SER A 464 6.67 11.05 18.22
N SER A 465 7.13 9.81 18.21
CA SER A 465 7.72 9.13 19.36
C SER A 465 8.59 7.94 18.93
N CYS A 466 9.75 7.76 19.58
CA CYS A 466 10.61 6.59 19.39
C CYS A 466 9.87 5.30 19.76
N GLU A 467 10.06 4.24 18.96
CA GLU A 467 9.42 2.91 19.17
C GLU A 467 7.89 2.90 19.20
N GLY A 468 7.23 4.03 18.92
CA GLY A 468 5.78 4.16 18.93
C GLY A 468 5.10 3.36 17.82
N ALA A 469 5.71 3.28 16.64
CA ALA A 469 5.17 2.55 15.48
C ALA A 469 5.62 1.08 15.45
N SER A 470 5.41 0.36 16.56
CA SER A 470 5.71 -1.07 16.67
C SER A 470 4.68 -1.95 15.96
N ALA A 471 4.99 -3.26 15.82
CA ALA A 471 4.02 -4.26 15.36
C ALA A 471 2.74 -4.25 16.21
N VAL A 472 2.89 -4.18 17.53
CA VAL A 472 1.77 -4.13 18.48
C VAL A 472 0.91 -2.90 18.21
N THR A 473 1.51 -1.72 18.04
CA THR A 473 0.76 -0.51 17.73
C THR A 473 -0.02 -0.65 16.43
N ALA A 474 0.62 -1.15 15.38
CA ALA A 474 -0.03 -1.35 14.10
C ALA A 474 -1.21 -2.34 14.22
N MET A 475 -1.03 -3.45 14.95
CA MET A 475 -2.11 -4.40 15.20
C MET A 475 -3.29 -3.79 15.97
N GLU A 476 -3.02 -3.13 17.09
CA GLU A 476 -4.07 -2.56 17.95
C GLU A 476 -4.87 -1.48 17.21
N THR A 477 -4.18 -0.57 16.52
CA THR A 477 -4.81 0.52 15.76
C THR A 477 -5.61 0.01 14.56
N MET A 478 -5.05 -0.91 13.77
CA MET A 478 -5.73 -1.46 12.59
C MET A 478 -6.95 -2.29 12.99
N LYS A 479 -6.86 -3.10 14.06
CA LYS A 479 -8.02 -3.82 14.65
C LYS A 479 -9.10 -2.86 15.14
N GLY A 480 -8.71 -1.73 15.73
CA GLY A 480 -9.61 -0.63 16.08
C GLY A 480 -10.24 0.07 14.88
N GLY A 481 -9.82 -0.25 13.65
CA GLY A 481 -10.39 0.30 12.43
C GLY A 481 -9.82 1.65 12.00
N ILE A 482 -8.74 2.11 12.62
CA ILE A 482 -8.00 3.31 12.20
C ILE A 482 -7.45 3.06 10.80
N GLY A 483 -7.63 4.04 9.90
CA GLY A 483 -7.25 3.93 8.49
C GLY A 483 -5.74 3.93 8.25
N ALA A 484 -4.98 4.61 9.10
CA ALA A 484 -3.54 4.75 8.93
C ALA A 484 -2.78 5.07 10.23
N VAL A 485 -1.54 4.60 10.31
CA VAL A 485 -0.56 5.01 11.32
C VAL A 485 0.76 5.38 10.66
N VAL A 486 1.33 6.52 11.06
CA VAL A 486 2.68 6.95 10.67
C VAL A 486 3.49 7.22 11.92
N GLY A 487 4.72 6.72 11.98
CA GLY A 487 5.62 6.99 13.11
C GLY A 487 6.96 6.30 12.98
N PHE A 488 7.63 6.05 14.11
CA PHE A 488 8.99 5.51 14.16
C PHE A 488 9.07 4.19 14.92
N ARG A 489 9.75 3.18 14.34
CA ARG A 489 9.96 1.86 14.98
C ARG A 489 11.19 1.80 15.88
N TRP A 490 12.16 2.68 15.66
CA TRP A 490 13.45 2.75 16.37
C TRP A 490 13.69 4.19 16.86
N ASN A 491 14.80 4.38 17.55
CA ASN A 491 15.21 5.71 17.99
C ASN A 491 15.44 6.67 16.82
N VAL A 492 15.00 7.90 17.01
CA VAL A 492 15.19 9.02 16.11
C VAL A 492 15.71 10.22 16.89
N ASP A 493 16.40 11.10 16.18
CA ASP A 493 16.84 12.40 16.71
C ASP A 493 15.65 13.38 16.72
N ASP A 494 15.51 14.16 17.80
CA ASP A 494 14.39 15.07 18.03
C ASP A 494 14.29 16.17 16.95
N ASP A 495 15.44 16.74 16.52
CA ASP A 495 15.46 17.78 15.48
C ASP A 495 15.06 17.20 14.12
N LEU A 496 15.56 16.02 13.79
CA LEU A 496 15.23 15.35 12.53
C LEU A 496 13.79 14.83 12.51
N CYS A 497 13.23 14.48 13.66
CA CYS A 497 11.82 14.11 13.82
C CYS A 497 10.90 15.27 13.44
N ALA A 498 11.17 16.46 13.97
CA ALA A 498 10.40 17.66 13.65
C ALA A 498 10.48 18.02 12.16
N GLU A 499 11.68 17.92 11.56
CA GLU A 499 11.86 18.16 10.12
C GLU A 499 11.13 17.13 9.26
N TYR A 500 11.13 15.86 9.64
CA TYR A 500 10.40 14.81 8.96
C TYR A 500 8.89 15.13 8.91
N PHE A 501 8.28 15.47 10.05
CA PHE A 501 6.85 15.80 10.08
C PHE A 501 6.52 17.12 9.40
N ALA A 502 7.43 18.08 9.36
CA ALA A 502 7.24 19.29 8.56
C ALA A 502 6.98 18.97 7.09
N ARG A 503 7.77 18.07 6.52
CA ARG A 503 7.66 17.66 5.12
C ARG A 503 6.45 16.78 4.88
N PHE A 504 6.16 15.88 5.83
CA PHE A 504 4.94 15.09 5.80
C PHE A 504 3.71 16.00 5.75
N TYR A 505 3.61 16.99 6.64
CA TYR A 505 2.45 17.89 6.70
C TYR A 505 2.36 18.86 5.54
N ARG A 506 3.49 19.35 5.02
CA ARG A 506 3.52 20.10 3.76
C ARG A 506 2.90 19.27 2.63
N SER A 507 3.30 18.02 2.49
CA SER A 507 2.79 17.15 1.42
C SER A 507 1.32 16.82 1.64
N TYR A 508 0.94 16.47 2.86
CA TYR A 508 -0.40 16.01 3.19
C TYR A 508 -1.46 17.12 3.20
N PHE A 509 -1.19 18.25 3.87
CA PHE A 509 -2.14 19.35 4.00
C PHE A 509 -2.04 20.35 2.85
N TRP A 510 -0.82 20.82 2.55
CA TRP A 510 -0.64 21.88 1.55
C TRP A 510 -0.76 21.35 0.12
N HIS A 511 -0.08 20.25 -0.22
CA HIS A 511 -0.13 19.68 -1.57
C HIS A 511 -1.31 18.74 -1.83
N GLY A 512 -2.00 18.28 -0.78
CA GLY A 512 -3.14 17.36 -0.86
C GLY A 512 -2.75 15.94 -1.25
N CYS A 513 -1.51 15.54 -0.97
CA CYS A 513 -1.00 14.22 -1.26
C CYS A 513 -1.67 13.14 -0.39
N THR A 514 -1.60 11.89 -0.84
CA THR A 514 -1.96 10.71 -0.03
C THR A 514 -0.95 10.50 1.10
N ILE A 515 -1.29 9.64 2.06
CA ILE A 515 -0.41 9.32 3.19
C ILE A 515 0.92 8.71 2.69
N SER A 516 0.86 7.78 1.75
CA SER A 516 2.07 7.14 1.20
C SER A 516 2.93 8.09 0.37
N GLU A 517 2.32 9.06 -0.33
CA GLU A 517 3.07 10.11 -1.03
C GLU A 517 3.75 11.05 -0.03
N SER A 518 3.02 11.46 1.01
CA SER A 518 3.54 12.34 2.06
C SER A 518 4.64 11.65 2.87
N PHE A 519 4.50 10.34 3.10
CA PHE A 519 5.54 9.49 3.70
C PHE A 519 6.81 9.45 2.82
N ARG A 520 6.65 9.28 1.51
CA ARG A 520 7.78 9.31 0.56
C ARG A 520 8.50 10.64 0.59
N ASP A 521 7.76 11.74 0.51
CA ASP A 521 8.32 13.10 0.48
C ASP A 521 9.10 13.40 1.77
N ALA A 522 8.59 12.96 2.92
CA ALA A 522 9.31 13.06 4.18
C ALA A 522 10.59 12.19 4.21
N CYS A 523 10.56 11.00 3.60
CA CYS A 523 11.73 10.11 3.51
C CYS A 523 12.81 10.62 2.54
N ASP A 524 12.45 11.19 1.39
CA ASP A 524 13.40 11.61 0.34
C ASP A 524 14.39 12.64 0.83
N GLU A 525 13.85 13.70 1.41
CA GLU A 525 14.68 14.79 1.85
C GLU A 525 15.45 14.41 3.13
N ALA A 526 14.96 13.43 3.92
CA ALA A 526 15.68 12.86 5.06
C ALA A 526 16.85 11.94 4.62
N VAL A 527 16.76 11.33 3.43
CA VAL A 527 17.87 10.58 2.83
C VAL A 527 18.95 11.53 2.30
N SER A 528 18.61 12.76 1.90
CA SER A 528 19.59 13.76 1.44
C SER A 528 20.57 14.25 2.53
N THR A 529 20.22 14.07 3.81
CA THR A 529 21.00 14.49 4.99
C THR A 529 21.81 13.33 5.61
N VAL A 530 22.37 12.45 4.76
CA VAL A 530 22.99 11.13 5.09
C VAL A 530 23.92 11.13 6.32
N ASP A 531 24.58 12.24 6.62
CA ASP A 531 25.62 12.32 7.65
C ASP A 531 25.08 12.51 9.10
N LEU A 532 23.79 12.84 9.29
CA LEU A 532 23.30 13.30 10.60
C LEU A 532 22.53 12.26 11.42
N MET A 533 21.53 11.55 10.88
CA MET A 533 20.97 10.31 11.43
C MET A 533 19.83 9.82 10.51
N PRO A 534 19.58 8.51 10.36
CA PRO A 534 18.66 8.02 9.33
C PRO A 534 17.22 7.93 9.85
N THR A 535 16.57 9.07 10.11
CA THR A 535 15.15 9.11 10.52
C THR A 535 14.23 8.36 9.55
N TRP A 536 14.54 8.43 8.25
CA TRP A 536 13.89 7.63 7.20
C TRP A 536 13.98 6.11 7.43
N ALA A 537 15.00 5.62 8.13
CA ALA A 537 15.16 4.20 8.37
C ALA A 537 14.27 3.67 9.50
N SER A 538 13.93 4.56 10.43
CA SER A 538 12.99 4.30 11.52
C SER A 538 11.54 4.56 11.11
N ALA A 539 11.31 5.40 10.11
CA ALA A 539 9.97 5.78 9.66
C ALA A 539 9.20 4.56 9.12
N VAL A 540 7.94 4.44 9.53
CA VAL A 540 6.99 3.41 9.06
C VAL A 540 5.65 4.07 8.79
N ALA A 541 5.03 3.71 7.67
CA ALA A 541 3.63 4.00 7.38
C ALA A 541 2.86 2.68 7.23
N VAL A 542 1.79 2.53 8.00
CA VAL A 542 0.87 1.41 7.92
C VAL A 542 -0.49 1.94 7.49
N LEU A 543 -1.09 1.33 6.48
CA LEU A 543 -2.40 1.64 5.96
C LEU A 543 -3.32 0.43 6.13
N LYS A 544 -4.58 0.72 6.40
CA LYS A 544 -5.67 -0.23 6.26
C LYS A 544 -6.08 -0.27 4.78
N ASP A 545 -6.30 -1.48 4.27
CA ASP A 545 -6.82 -1.67 2.90
C ASP A 545 -8.28 -1.25 2.75
#